data_AF-A0A959ZYW1-F1
#
_entry.id   AF-A0A959ZYW1-F1
#
_cell.length_a   1.000
_cell.length_b   1.000
_cell.length_c   1.000
_cell.angle_alpha   90.00
_cell.angle_beta   90.00
_cell.angle_gamma   90.00
#
_symmetry.space_group_name_H-M   'P 1'
#
loop_
_entity.id
_entity.type
_entity.pdbx_description
1 polymer ?
#
loop_
_entity_poly.entity_id
_entity_poly.type
_entity_poly.pdbx_seq_one_letter_code
_entity_poly.pdbx_strand_id
1 'polypeptide(L)'
;MAYVITEPCIGTKDTACADVCPVDCIHPASGEDGHGEATMLYIDPEECIDCDACVEACPVDATMSEDDVPEQWEIFKEINRVYFTDGPAAGEKMVADYLAKKA
;
A
#
# COMPACT_ATOMS: atom_id res chain seq x y z
N MET A 1 -8.10 12.52 4.51
CA MET A 1 -8.30 11.42 3.58
C MET A 1 -6.98 10.68 3.55
N ALA A 2 -6.83 9.60 2.81
CA ALA A 2 -5.53 8.97 2.64
C ALA A 2 -5.40 8.40 1.23
N TYR A 3 -4.15 8.21 0.82
CA TYR A 3 -3.84 7.41 -0.36
C TYR A 3 -3.77 5.93 0.01
N VAL A 4 -4.09 5.07 -0.96
CA VAL A 4 -4.19 3.63 -0.80
C VAL A 4 -3.37 2.96 -1.88
N ILE A 5 -2.52 2.01 -1.49
CA ILE A 5 -1.83 1.12 -2.44
C ILE A 5 -2.71 -0.09 -2.71
N THR A 6 -2.97 -0.35 -3.98
CA THR A 6 -3.90 -1.39 -4.45
C THR A 6 -3.19 -2.54 -5.15
N GLU A 7 -3.98 -3.46 -5.70
CA GLU A 7 -3.53 -4.72 -6.32
C GLU A 7 -2.30 -4.61 -7.25
N PRO A 8 -2.15 -3.60 -8.13
CA PRO A 8 -1.01 -3.56 -9.07
C PRO A 8 0.38 -3.53 -8.39
N CYS A 9 0.46 -3.18 -7.11
CA CYS A 9 1.71 -3.21 -6.34
C CYS A 9 2.18 -4.64 -6.01
N ILE A 10 1.25 -5.60 -5.95
CA ILE A 10 1.53 -6.99 -5.56
C ILE A 10 2.59 -7.60 -6.48
N GLY A 11 3.74 -7.97 -5.90
CA GLY A 11 4.88 -8.52 -6.63
C GLY A 11 5.75 -7.51 -7.40
N THR A 12 5.30 -6.27 -7.58
CA THR A 12 6.07 -5.19 -8.20
C THR A 12 7.03 -4.56 -7.19
N LYS A 13 6.49 -4.02 -6.08
CA LYS A 13 7.26 -3.45 -4.95
C LYS A 13 8.41 -2.50 -5.35
N ASP A 14 8.16 -1.60 -6.31
CA ASP A 14 9.21 -0.74 -6.89
C ASP A 14 9.78 0.33 -5.95
N THR A 15 8.99 0.81 -4.98
CA THR A 15 9.37 1.81 -3.95
C THR A 15 9.55 3.27 -4.38
N ALA A 16 9.42 3.63 -5.67
CA ALA A 16 9.48 5.04 -6.10
C ALA A 16 8.45 5.95 -5.39
N CYS A 17 7.29 5.42 -5.00
CA CYS A 17 6.30 6.14 -4.22
C CYS A 17 6.77 6.49 -2.80
N ALA A 18 7.59 5.63 -2.18
CA ALA A 18 8.14 5.86 -0.84
C ALA A 18 9.20 6.98 -0.88
N ASP A 19 10.06 7.01 -1.91
CA ASP A 19 11.12 8.01 -2.08
C ASP A 19 10.60 9.46 -2.19
N VAL A 20 9.36 9.63 -2.67
CA VAL A 20 8.72 10.95 -2.83
C VAL A 20 7.78 11.32 -1.69
N CYS A 21 7.56 10.43 -0.72
CA CYS A 21 6.64 10.66 0.39
C CYS A 21 7.25 11.67 1.38
N PRO A 22 6.66 12.86 1.58
CA PRO A 22 7.24 13.91 2.43
C PRO A 22 7.16 13.61 3.93
N VAL A 23 6.35 12.64 4.32
CA VAL A 23 6.10 12.23 5.71
C VAL A 23 6.52 10.78 5.98
N ASP A 24 7.16 10.13 5.01
CA ASP A 24 7.69 8.76 5.12
C ASP A 24 6.66 7.71 5.56
N CYS A 25 5.39 7.86 5.15
CA CYS A 25 4.31 6.97 5.59
C CYS A 25 4.10 5.71 4.72
N ILE A 26 5.09 5.30 3.92
CA ILE A 26 4.96 4.18 2.96
C ILE A 26 5.97 3.09 3.27
N HIS A 27 5.48 1.93 3.74
CA HIS A 27 6.32 0.84 4.22
C HIS A 27 5.89 -0.52 3.69
N PRO A 28 6.78 -1.51 3.62
CA PRO A 28 8.22 -1.41 3.88
C PRO A 28 8.99 -0.87 2.65
N ALA A 29 9.66 0.26 2.79
CA ALA A 29 10.46 0.89 1.76
C ALA A 29 11.75 0.10 1.45
N SER A 30 12.45 0.47 0.37
CA SER A 30 13.66 -0.22 -0.05
C SER A 30 14.76 -0.11 1.01
N GLY A 31 15.25 -1.26 1.47
CA GLY A 31 16.28 -1.34 2.51
C GLY A 31 15.76 -1.42 3.94
N GLU A 32 14.44 -1.31 4.13
CA GLU A 32 13.81 -1.59 5.42
C GLU A 32 13.67 -3.10 5.68
N ASP A 33 13.72 -3.46 6.96
CA ASP A 33 13.42 -4.82 7.39
C ASP A 33 11.99 -5.20 6.98
N GLY A 34 11.83 -6.37 6.36
CA GLY A 34 10.54 -6.87 5.88
C GLY A 34 10.19 -6.52 4.43
N HIS A 35 10.96 -5.67 3.74
CA HIS A 35 10.70 -5.38 2.31
C HIS A 35 10.81 -6.62 1.40
N GLY A 36 11.75 -7.51 1.71
CA GLY A 36 11.96 -8.75 0.96
C GLY A 36 10.76 -9.69 1.05
N GLU A 37 10.17 -9.76 2.24
CA GLU A 37 9.09 -10.67 2.62
C GLU A 37 7.70 -10.12 2.31
N ALA A 38 7.54 -8.80 2.30
CA ALA A 38 6.27 -8.16 2.02
C ALA A 38 5.77 -8.49 0.61
N THR A 39 4.46 -8.63 0.46
CA THR A 39 3.82 -8.92 -0.83
C THR A 39 3.62 -7.66 -1.67
N MET A 40 3.47 -6.52 -0.99
CA MET A 40 3.28 -5.18 -1.55
C MET A 40 3.78 -4.11 -0.56
N LEU A 41 3.65 -2.84 -0.92
CA LEU A 41 3.84 -1.71 -0.01
C LEU A 41 2.48 -1.27 0.56
N TYR A 42 2.52 -0.57 1.69
CA TYR A 42 1.36 -0.11 2.44
C TYR A 42 1.55 1.37 2.84
N ILE A 43 0.48 2.16 2.76
CA ILE A 43 0.43 3.55 3.22
C ILE A 43 -0.22 3.58 4.60
N ASP A 44 0.39 4.27 5.56
CA ASP A 44 -0.24 4.56 6.85
C ASP A 44 -1.26 5.70 6.67
N PRO A 45 -2.57 5.42 6.81
CA PRO A 45 -3.59 6.44 6.65
C PRO A 45 -3.64 7.46 7.79
N GLU A 46 -3.05 7.18 8.95
CA GLU A 46 -2.97 8.15 10.06
C GLU A 46 -1.87 9.18 9.86
N GLU A 47 -0.81 8.81 9.12
CA GLU A 47 0.32 9.69 8.81
C GLU A 47 0.23 10.35 7.43
N CYS A 48 -0.54 9.76 6.50
CA CYS A 48 -0.75 10.34 5.17
C CYS A 48 -1.35 11.76 5.26
N ILE A 49 -0.76 12.70 4.52
CA ILE A 49 -1.17 14.11 4.49
C ILE A 49 -1.83 14.54 3.17
N ASP A 50 -2.31 13.59 2.37
CA ASP A 50 -3.02 13.85 1.11
C ASP A 50 -2.24 14.73 0.10
N CYS A 51 -0.93 14.49 -0.05
CA CYS A 51 -0.05 15.36 -0.87
C CYS A 51 0.06 14.98 -2.36
N ASP A 52 -0.51 13.86 -2.79
CA ASP A 52 -0.54 13.35 -4.18
C ASP A 52 0.81 12.93 -4.80
N ALA A 53 1.95 13.17 -4.14
CA ALA A 53 3.28 12.90 -4.69
C ALA A 53 3.49 11.43 -5.12
N CYS A 54 2.87 10.48 -4.42
CA CYS A 54 3.04 9.05 -4.66
C CYS A 54 2.27 8.51 -5.87
N VAL A 55 1.29 9.23 -6.41
CA VAL A 55 0.46 8.77 -7.56
C VAL A 55 1.30 8.71 -8.82
N GLU A 56 1.88 9.84 -9.22
CA GLU A 56 2.68 9.94 -10.45
C GLU A 56 4.01 9.17 -10.37
N ALA A 57 4.49 8.87 -9.16
CA ALA A 57 5.72 8.13 -8.94
C ALA A 57 5.56 6.61 -9.14
N CYS A 58 4.33 6.07 -9.03
CA CYS A 58 4.13 4.63 -9.12
C CYS A 58 4.15 4.15 -10.58
N PRO A 59 5.08 3.26 -10.99
CA PRO A 59 5.20 2.84 -12.39
C PRO A 59 4.07 1.91 -12.86
N VAL A 60 3.20 1.47 -11.96
CA VAL A 60 2.11 0.51 -12.20
C VAL A 60 0.75 1.06 -11.74
N ASP A 61 0.66 2.36 -11.48
CA ASP A 61 -0.58 3.06 -11.10
C ASP A 61 -1.31 2.40 -9.92
N ALA A 62 -0.57 1.94 -8.90
CA ALA A 62 -1.13 1.23 -7.75
C ALA A 62 -1.66 2.18 -6.65
N THR A 63 -1.14 3.40 -6.60
CA THR A 63 -1.45 4.44 -5.61
C THR A 63 -2.62 5.30 -6.09
N MET A 64 -3.65 5.44 -5.26
CA MET A 64 -4.83 6.26 -5.59
C MET A 64 -5.46 6.84 -4.32
N SER A 65 -6.18 7.96 -4.46
CA SER A 65 -7.00 8.50 -3.38
C SER A 65 -8.03 7.47 -2.93
N GLU A 66 -8.34 7.41 -1.63
CA GLU A 66 -9.37 6.52 -1.09
C GLU A 66 -10.73 6.67 -1.80
N ASP A 67 -11.07 7.88 -2.27
CA ASP A 67 -12.32 8.15 -2.99
C ASP A 67 -12.32 7.62 -4.42
N ASP A 68 -11.14 7.40 -5.01
CA ASP A 68 -10.95 6.95 -6.39
C ASP A 68 -10.70 5.44 -6.47
N VAL A 69 -10.61 4.74 -5.34
CA VAL A 69 -10.44 3.28 -5.30
C VAL A 69 -11.65 2.59 -5.94
N PRO A 70 -11.46 1.80 -7.00
CA PRO A 70 -12.55 1.03 -7.61
C PRO A 70 -13.15 -0.01 -6.65
N GLU A 71 -14.42 -0.37 -6.86
CA GLU A 71 -15.17 -1.30 -6.00
C GLU A 71 -14.43 -2.64 -5.79
N GLN A 72 -13.77 -3.19 -6.83
CA GLN A 72 -13.03 -4.44 -6.71
C GLN A 72 -11.81 -4.38 -5.77
N TRP A 73 -11.32 -3.18 -5.44
CA TRP A 73 -10.14 -2.95 -4.62
C TRP A 73 -10.45 -2.23 -3.31
N GLU A 74 -11.73 -2.04 -2.95
CA GLU A 74 -12.15 -1.42 -1.70
C GLU A 74 -11.51 -2.05 -0.45
N ILE A 75 -11.27 -3.36 -0.49
CA ILE A 75 -10.60 -4.08 0.60
C ILE A 75 -9.18 -3.54 0.89
N PHE A 76 -8.51 -2.94 -0.09
CA PHE A 76 -7.15 -2.43 0.08
C PHE A 76 -7.07 -1.24 1.04
N LYS A 77 -8.16 -0.48 1.23
CA LYS A 77 -8.24 0.56 2.27
C LYS A 77 -7.95 -0.03 3.65
N GLU A 78 -8.64 -1.13 3.94
CA GLU A 78 -8.49 -1.85 5.20
C GLU A 78 -7.14 -2.57 5.29
N ILE A 79 -6.67 -3.18 4.20
CA ILE A 79 -5.35 -3.84 4.16
C ILE A 79 -4.23 -2.88 4.53
N ASN A 80 -4.22 -1.68 3.93
CA ASN A 80 -3.23 -0.64 4.22
C ASN A 80 -3.31 -0.24 5.70
N ARG A 81 -4.51 0.03 6.21
CA ARG A 81 -4.72 0.41 7.62
C ARG A 81 -4.27 -0.68 8.62
N VAL A 82 -4.70 -1.92 8.41
CA VAL A 82 -4.47 -3.05 9.32
C VAL A 82 -2.98 -3.41 9.41
N TYR A 83 -2.20 -3.16 8.36
CA TYR A 83 -0.74 -3.31 8.40
C TYR A 83 -0.11 -2.49 9.54
N PHE A 84 -0.62 -1.29 9.83
CA PHE A 84 -0.11 -0.40 10.88
C PHE A 84 -0.82 -0.57 12.23
N THR A 85 -2.13 -0.83 12.24
CA THR A 85 -2.88 -0.95 13.51
C THR A 85 -2.71 -2.31 14.20
N ASP A 86 -2.68 -3.39 13.40
CA ASP A 86 -2.65 -4.77 13.91
C ASP A 86 -1.31 -5.46 13.60
N GLY A 87 -0.49 -4.82 12.77
CA GLY A 87 0.89 -5.18 12.46
C GLY A 87 1.06 -5.83 11.09
N PRO A 88 2.32 -5.91 10.59
CA PRO A 88 2.62 -6.35 9.23
C PRO A 88 2.01 -7.70 8.84
N ALA A 89 2.05 -8.67 9.76
CA ALA A 89 1.51 -10.01 9.54
C ALA A 89 -0.01 -10.01 9.28
N ALA A 90 -0.75 -9.06 9.84
CA ALA A 90 -2.20 -8.96 9.65
C ALA A 90 -2.52 -8.42 8.25
N GLY A 91 -1.84 -7.36 7.80
CA GLY A 91 -1.96 -6.83 6.45
C GLY A 91 -1.58 -7.86 5.39
N GLU A 92 -0.42 -8.50 5.54
CA GLU A 92 0.05 -9.57 4.63
C GLU A 92 -0.94 -10.74 4.55
N LYS A 93 -1.53 -11.15 5.69
CA LYS A 93 -2.54 -12.19 5.70
C LYS A 93 -3.78 -11.79 4.88
N MET A 94 -4.22 -10.54 4.97
CA MET A 94 -5.36 -10.08 4.18
C MET A 94 -5.07 -10.04 2.69
N VAL A 95 -3.85 -9.68 2.28
CA VAL A 95 -3.42 -9.77 0.87
C VAL A 95 -3.44 -11.22 0.40
N ALA A 96 -2.93 -12.16 1.20
CA ALA A 96 -2.98 -13.59 0.88
C ALA A 96 -4.42 -14.11 0.74
N ASP A 97 -5.31 -13.73 1.66
CA ASP A 97 -6.74 -14.09 1.61
C ASP A 97 -7.44 -13.50 0.38
N TYR A 98 -7.05 -12.29 -0.05
CA TYR A 98 -7.54 -11.66 -1.27
C TYR A 98 -7.12 -12.43 -2.53
N LEU A 99 -5.82 -12.77 -2.64
CA LEU A 99 -5.29 -13.54 -3.77
C LEU A 99 -5.92 -14.94 -3.85
N ALA A 100 -6.13 -15.60 -2.71
CA ALA A 100 -6.76 -16.92 -2.65
C ALA A 100 -8.22 -16.93 -3.14
N LYS A 101 -8.95 -15.82 -3.02
CA LYS A 101 -10.32 -15.68 -3.53
C LYS A 101 -10.39 -15.41 -5.04
N LYS A 102 -9.29 -14.93 -5.62
CA LYS A 102 -9.20 -14.58 -7.05
C LYS A 102 -8.71 -15.75 -7.93
N ALA A 103 -8.11 -16.77 -7.30
CA ALA A 103 -7.66 -18.02 -7.93
C ALA A 103 -8.83 -18.98 -8.22
#